data_AF-A0A536IGV7-F1
#
_entry.id   AF-A0A536IGV7-F1
#
_cell.length_a   1.000
_cell.length_b   1.000
_cell.length_c   1.000
_cell.angle_alpha   90.00
_cell.angle_beta   90.00
_cell.angle_gamma   90.00
#
_symmetry.space_group_name_H-M   'P 1'
#
loop_
_entity.id
_entity.type
_entity.pdbx_description
1 polymer ?
#
loop_
_entity_poly.entity_id
_entity_poly.type
_entity_poly.pdbx_seq_one_letter_code
_entity_poly.pdbx_strand_id
1 'polypeptide(L)'
;MERRERRRRDRLGGASGGARAGRFHREPRHADRRVPAGGDPHLVAVPRARAARRRWRDAAGCSRLVRVTAPRDLVATAIRDALRRAATDRGWTGADVAVDVERPADPGHGDYASTVALKLARPLRKSPREIAEEIRSRVATGDGIAAVEVAGHGFINVRLDTSWLARQVDDIVSAGTDFGRLDALKGQRIQVEFVSANPTGPLTLGNARVGPLGDVLSSLLAFAGASTTSRTAVRR
;
A
#
# COMPACT_ATOMS: atom_id res chain seq x y z
N MET A 1 -6.78 -20.78 -71.84
CA MET A 1 -6.31 -22.01 -72.51
C MET A 1 -5.03 -22.43 -71.79
N GLU A 2 -5.10 -23.40 -70.88
CA GLU A 2 -4.83 -24.84 -71.14
C GLU A 2 -3.33 -25.08 -71.39
N ARG A 3 -2.59 -26.03 -70.82
CA ARG A 3 -2.81 -27.35 -70.18
C ARG A 3 -1.49 -27.69 -69.45
N ARG A 4 -1.48 -28.23 -68.22
CA ARG A 4 -1.48 -29.68 -67.86
C ARG A 4 -0.35 -30.54 -68.44
N GLU A 5 0.46 -31.12 -67.55
CA GLU A 5 0.90 -32.54 -67.49
C GLU A 5 1.50 -32.80 -66.08
N ARG A 6 1.04 -33.67 -65.14
CA ARG A 6 0.70 -35.13 -65.09
C ARG A 6 1.93 -35.99 -65.45
N ARG A 7 2.43 -37.00 -64.69
CA ARG A 7 1.99 -38.02 -63.69
C ARG A 7 3.25 -38.51 -62.91
N ARG A 8 3.26 -39.28 -61.80
CA ARG A 8 2.60 -40.54 -61.35
C ARG A 8 2.68 -40.60 -59.80
N ARG A 9 1.63 -40.87 -58.99
CA ARG A 9 1.01 -42.16 -58.54
C ARG A 9 2.05 -43.16 -57.97
N ASP A 10 1.94 -43.63 -56.73
CA ASP A 10 0.88 -44.50 -56.14
C ASP A 10 0.51 -44.12 -54.68
N ARG A 11 -0.76 -44.11 -54.20
CA ARG A 11 -1.71 -45.21 -53.83
C ARG A 11 -1.09 -46.17 -52.79
N LEU A 12 -1.63 -46.47 -51.59
CA LEU A 12 -2.97 -46.72 -51.01
C LEU A 12 -2.82 -46.51 -49.48
N GLY A 13 -3.80 -46.31 -48.59
CA GLY A 13 -5.26 -46.39 -48.56
C GLY A 13 -5.68 -46.11 -47.11
N GLY A 14 -6.84 -45.48 -46.91
CA GLY A 14 -7.33 -45.09 -45.59
C GLY A 14 -8.13 -46.17 -44.86
N ALA A 15 -8.39 -45.95 -43.57
CA ALA A 15 -9.71 -46.12 -42.94
C ALA A 15 -9.70 -45.66 -41.47
N SER A 16 -10.59 -44.70 -41.18
CA SER A 16 -11.46 -44.53 -40.00
C SER A 16 -11.01 -44.90 -38.58
N GLY A 17 -11.18 -43.95 -37.66
CA GLY A 17 -11.41 -44.23 -36.23
C GLY A 17 -11.36 -42.97 -35.37
N GLY A 18 -12.51 -42.40 -35.03
CA GLY A 18 -12.59 -41.26 -34.10
C GLY A 18 -12.28 -41.66 -32.65
N ALA A 19 -11.55 -40.83 -31.91
CA ALA A 19 -11.54 -40.84 -30.45
C ALA A 19 -10.99 -39.52 -29.87
N ARG A 20 -11.92 -38.74 -29.31
CA ARG A 20 -11.88 -37.97 -28.05
C ARG A 20 -10.55 -37.34 -27.59
N ALA A 21 -10.59 -36.01 -27.45
CA ALA A 21 -9.66 -35.22 -26.64
C ALA A 21 -9.58 -35.76 -25.20
N GLY A 22 -8.39 -36.13 -24.76
CA GLY A 22 -8.09 -36.56 -23.40
C GLY A 22 -6.98 -35.72 -22.77
N ARG A 23 -7.32 -34.96 -21.73
CA ARG A 23 -6.38 -34.37 -20.76
C ARG A 23 -5.47 -35.45 -20.18
N PHE A 24 -4.15 -35.26 -20.20
CA PHE A 24 -3.23 -35.90 -19.26
C PHE A 24 -1.98 -35.04 -19.01
N HIS A 25 -2.14 -33.88 -18.37
CA HIS A 25 -1.09 -33.38 -17.47
C HIS A 25 -1.31 -34.06 -16.11
N ARG A 26 -0.57 -35.14 -15.84
CA ARG A 26 -0.40 -35.63 -14.47
C ARG A 26 0.69 -34.77 -13.83
N GLU A 27 0.32 -33.98 -12.84
CA GLU A 27 1.29 -33.36 -11.92
C GLU A 27 2.12 -34.48 -11.24
N PRO A 28 3.45 -34.33 -11.14
CA PRO A 28 4.27 -35.28 -10.38
C PRO A 28 3.93 -35.20 -8.88
N ARG A 29 3.62 -36.36 -8.29
CA ARG A 29 3.19 -36.58 -6.88
C ARG A 29 4.23 -36.27 -5.80
N HIS A 30 5.23 -35.44 -6.09
CA HIS A 30 6.26 -35.02 -5.12
C HIS A 30 6.16 -33.54 -4.72
N ALA A 31 5.21 -32.80 -5.28
CA ALA A 31 4.97 -31.39 -4.93
C ALA A 31 4.37 -31.19 -3.52
N ASP A 32 3.99 -32.26 -2.81
CA ASP A 32 3.27 -32.17 -1.54
C ASP A 32 4.15 -32.37 -0.28
N ARG A 33 5.47 -32.50 -0.45
CA ARG A 33 6.37 -32.48 0.71
C ARG A 33 6.57 -31.03 1.18
N ARG A 34 5.70 -30.61 2.10
CA ARG A 34 5.94 -29.44 2.96
C ARG A 34 7.25 -29.66 3.70
N VAL A 35 8.26 -28.87 3.39
CA VAL A 35 9.41 -28.70 4.28
C VAL A 35 8.87 -28.02 5.53
N PRO A 36 8.98 -28.62 6.73
CA PRO A 36 8.60 -27.94 7.95
C PRO A 36 9.47 -26.69 8.07
N ALA A 37 8.85 -25.53 8.23
CA ALA A 37 9.55 -24.33 8.64
C ALA A 37 10.13 -24.65 10.03
N GLY A 38 11.42 -24.98 10.10
CA GLY A 38 12.20 -24.88 11.32
C GLY A 38 12.29 -23.40 11.68
N GLY A 39 11.19 -22.84 12.17
CA GLY A 39 11.07 -21.45 12.55
C GLY A 39 11.71 -21.27 13.92
N ASP A 40 12.76 -20.46 13.98
CA ASP A 40 13.19 -19.85 15.22
C ASP A 40 11.95 -19.13 15.82
N PRO A 41 11.56 -19.44 17.07
CA PRO A 41 10.34 -18.90 17.70
C PRO A 41 10.35 -17.36 17.82
N HIS A 42 11.51 -16.72 17.59
CA HIS A 42 11.65 -15.27 17.57
C HIS A 42 11.45 -14.61 16.19
N LEU A 43 11.24 -15.38 15.12
CA LEU A 43 10.99 -14.86 13.78
C LEU A 43 9.50 -14.70 13.52
N VAL A 44 9.09 -13.48 13.21
CA VAL A 44 7.69 -13.18 12.89
C VAL A 44 7.43 -13.42 11.40
N ALA A 45 6.52 -14.33 11.09
CA ALA A 45 6.05 -14.52 9.72
C ALA A 45 5.23 -13.31 9.26
N VAL A 46 5.67 -12.65 8.18
CA VAL A 46 4.90 -11.55 7.58
C VAL A 46 3.63 -12.12 6.95
N PRO A 47 2.42 -11.69 7.35
CA PRO A 47 1.17 -12.21 6.79
C PRO A 47 1.10 -11.95 5.28
N ARG A 48 0.62 -12.92 4.51
CA ARG A 48 0.39 -12.75 3.07
C ARG A 48 -0.48 -11.51 2.81
N ALA A 49 -0.11 -10.74 1.79
CA ALA A 49 -0.60 -9.39 1.46
C ALA A 49 -2.14 -9.16 1.46
N ARG A 50 -2.97 -10.22 1.44
CA ARG A 50 -4.43 -10.11 1.54
C ARG A 50 -4.94 -9.83 2.96
N ALA A 51 -4.25 -10.30 4.00
CA ALA A 51 -4.68 -10.09 5.39
C ALA A 51 -4.15 -8.77 6.01
N ALA A 52 -3.08 -8.22 5.45
CA ALA A 52 -2.33 -7.10 6.05
C ALA A 52 -2.93 -5.70 5.77
N ARG A 53 -3.88 -5.55 4.83
CA ARG A 53 -4.42 -4.23 4.45
C ARG A 53 -5.13 -3.47 5.58
N ARG A 54 -5.54 -4.16 6.66
CA ARG A 54 -6.26 -3.56 7.79
C ARG A 54 -5.37 -3.09 8.94
N ARG A 55 -4.16 -3.63 9.14
CA ARG A 55 -3.35 -3.35 10.35
C ARG A 55 -2.36 -2.19 10.23
N TRP A 56 -2.03 -1.73 9.03
CA TRP A 56 -1.06 -0.64 8.85
C TRP A 56 -1.63 0.75 9.16
N ARG A 57 -2.96 0.92 9.27
CA ARG A 57 -3.56 2.22 9.62
C ARG A 57 -3.54 2.52 11.12
N ASP A 58 -3.38 1.50 11.97
CA ASP A 58 -3.56 1.62 13.43
C ASP A 58 -2.23 1.56 14.22
N ALA A 59 -1.09 1.84 13.59
CA ALA A 59 0.18 1.98 14.30
C ALA A 59 0.22 3.31 15.08
N ALA A 60 -0.65 3.43 16.10
CA ALA A 60 -0.81 4.55 17.02
C ALA A 60 0.38 4.71 18.01
N GLY A 61 1.57 4.26 17.65
CA GLY A 61 2.72 4.16 18.56
C GLY A 61 4.08 4.37 17.91
N CYS A 62 4.15 5.00 16.73
CA CYS A 62 5.44 5.39 16.14
C CYS A 62 5.95 6.66 16.84
N SER A 63 6.55 6.51 18.02
CA SER A 63 7.03 7.61 18.87
C SER A 63 8.17 8.44 18.27
N ARG A 64 8.68 8.07 17.08
CA ARG A 64 9.80 8.75 16.43
C ARG A 64 9.46 9.47 15.12
N LEU A 65 8.20 9.44 14.69
CA LEU A 65 7.70 10.35 13.64
C LEU A 65 7.56 11.81 14.11
N VAL A 66 7.85 12.09 15.39
CA VAL A 66 7.64 13.40 16.02
C VAL A 66 8.47 14.52 15.38
N ARG A 67 9.50 14.24 14.56
CA ARG A 67 10.30 15.31 13.94
C ARG A 67 9.84 15.76 12.55
N VAL A 68 9.12 14.96 11.77
CA VAL A 68 8.52 15.42 10.51
C VAL A 68 7.14 14.79 10.36
N THR A 69 6.12 15.53 10.78
CA THR A 69 4.73 15.15 10.54
C THR A 69 4.47 15.24 9.05
N ALA A 70 4.10 14.14 8.39
CA ALA A 70 3.70 14.19 6.99
C ALA A 70 2.55 15.22 6.86
N PRO A 71 2.60 16.18 5.91
CA PRO A 71 1.58 17.24 5.82
C PRO A 71 0.14 16.68 5.72
N ARG A 72 0.00 15.52 5.07
CA ARG A 72 -1.26 14.78 5.03
C ARG A 72 -1.76 14.36 6.42
N ASP A 73 -0.88 13.86 7.28
CA ASP A 73 -1.23 13.38 8.61
C ASP A 73 -1.55 14.53 9.55
N LEU A 74 -0.89 15.69 9.37
CA LEU A 74 -1.24 16.93 10.03
C LEU A 74 -2.68 17.34 9.71
N VAL A 75 -3.03 17.40 8.43
CA VAL A 75 -4.40 17.72 7.98
C VAL A 75 -5.41 16.69 8.47
N ALA A 76 -5.10 15.40 8.36
CA ALA A 76 -5.99 14.32 8.81
C ALA A 76 -6.24 14.38 10.32
N THR A 77 -5.23 14.72 11.11
CA THR A 77 -5.34 14.89 12.57
C THR A 77 -6.18 16.11 12.90
N ALA A 78 -5.91 17.26 12.27
CA ALA A 78 -6.67 18.48 12.47
C ALA A 78 -8.17 18.29 12.17
N ILE A 79 -8.52 17.64 11.06
CA ILE A 79 -9.91 17.32 10.70
C ILE A 79 -10.53 16.34 11.69
N ARG A 80 -9.79 15.31 12.12
CA ARG A 80 -10.28 14.33 13.10
C ARG A 80 -10.59 14.96 14.44
N ASP A 81 -9.72 15.84 14.92
CA ASP A 81 -9.91 16.54 16.19
C ASP A 81 -11.05 17.54 16.10
N ALA A 82 -11.19 18.25 14.97
CA ALA A 82 -12.32 19.12 14.71
C ALA A 82 -13.65 18.34 14.68
N LEU A 83 -13.67 17.17 14.03
CA LEU A 83 -14.82 16.27 14.01
C LEU A 83 -15.20 15.79 15.42
N ARG A 84 -14.22 15.39 16.23
CA ARG A 84 -14.45 14.97 17.63
C ARG A 84 -15.07 16.09 18.47
N ARG A 85 -14.56 17.32 18.33
CA ARG A 85 -15.14 18.52 18.97
C ARG A 85 -16.58 18.76 18.49
N ALA A 86 -16.80 18.77 17.17
CA ALA A 86 -18.14 18.95 16.60
C ALA A 86 -19.13 17.90 17.09
N ALA A 87 -18.71 16.64 17.17
CA ALA A 87 -19.55 15.55 17.64
C ALA A 87 -19.93 15.68 19.11
N THR A 88 -18.99 16.15 19.95
CA THR A 88 -19.23 16.40 21.37
C THR A 88 -20.19 17.58 21.57
N ASP A 89 -19.93 18.73 20.92
CA ASP A 89 -20.75 19.95 21.06
C ASP A 89 -22.18 19.77 20.55
N ARG A 90 -22.35 18.98 19.48
CA ARG A 90 -23.65 18.79 18.81
C ARG A 90 -24.36 17.49 19.18
N GLY A 91 -23.78 16.70 20.09
CA GLY A 91 -24.34 15.41 20.52
C GLY A 91 -24.51 14.41 19.37
N TRP A 92 -23.59 14.42 18.40
CA TRP A 92 -23.68 13.53 17.24
C TRP A 92 -23.31 12.10 17.61
N THR A 93 -24.27 11.19 17.45
CA THR A 93 -24.06 9.75 17.59
C THR A 93 -23.68 9.15 16.22
N GLY A 94 -22.68 8.27 16.19
CA GLY A 94 -22.21 7.64 14.94
C GLY A 94 -21.24 8.48 14.10
N ALA A 95 -20.54 9.45 14.72
CA ALA A 95 -19.50 10.24 14.07
C ALA A 95 -18.12 9.56 13.99
N ASP A 96 -18.01 8.30 14.44
CA ASP A 96 -16.77 7.53 14.38
C ASP A 96 -16.56 6.96 12.97
N VAL A 97 -15.94 7.77 12.10
CA VAL A 97 -15.64 7.42 10.72
C VAL A 97 -14.17 7.67 10.41
N ALA A 98 -13.62 6.88 9.48
CA ALA A 98 -12.28 7.10 8.98
C ALA A 98 -12.20 8.44 8.22
N VAL A 99 -11.34 9.33 8.73
CA VAL A 99 -10.95 10.58 8.07
C VAL A 99 -9.91 10.25 7.01
N ASP A 100 -10.35 10.22 5.75
CA ASP A 100 -9.44 10.11 4.61
C ASP A 100 -9.15 11.52 4.06
N VAL A 101 -7.87 11.75 3.76
CA VAL A 101 -7.36 12.99 3.17
C VAL A 101 -6.58 12.62 1.91
N GLU A 102 -6.89 13.31 0.82
CA GLU A 102 -6.35 13.07 -0.52
C GLU A 102 -5.93 14.39 -1.16
N ARG A 103 -5.14 14.35 -2.22
CA ARG A 103 -4.83 15.56 -3.02
C ARG A 103 -5.98 15.82 -4.00
N PRO A 104 -6.53 17.03 -4.05
CA PRO A 104 -7.56 17.36 -5.03
C PRO A 104 -7.00 17.31 -6.45
N ALA A 105 -7.87 17.00 -7.43
CA ALA A 105 -7.49 17.00 -8.84
C ALA A 105 -7.23 18.42 -9.37
N ASP A 106 -7.97 19.41 -8.86
CA ASP A 106 -7.81 20.82 -9.17
C ASP A 106 -6.96 21.51 -8.08
N PRO A 107 -5.78 22.07 -8.42
CA PRO A 107 -4.96 22.86 -7.49
C PRO A 107 -5.66 24.09 -6.90
N GLY A 108 -6.71 24.59 -7.54
CA GLY A 108 -7.55 25.66 -7.02
C GLY A 108 -8.30 25.26 -5.74
N HIS A 109 -8.45 23.97 -5.46
CA HIS A 109 -9.12 23.44 -4.26
C HIS A 109 -8.18 23.19 -3.08
N GLY A 110 -6.99 23.80 -3.09
CA GLY A 110 -6.01 23.67 -2.02
C GLY A 110 -5.08 22.47 -2.19
N ASP A 111 -4.32 22.16 -1.16
CA ASP A 111 -3.29 21.10 -1.17
C ASP A 111 -3.88 19.73 -0.84
N TYR A 112 -4.91 19.72 0.00
CA TYR A 112 -5.56 18.52 0.49
C TYR A 112 -7.07 18.70 0.55
N ALA A 113 -7.80 17.59 0.34
CA ALA A 113 -9.25 17.56 0.45
C ALA A 113 -9.71 16.34 1.27
N SER A 114 -10.84 16.50 1.96
CA SER A 114 -11.51 15.41 2.68
C SER A 114 -12.99 15.31 2.33
N THR A 115 -13.46 14.07 2.19
CA THR A 115 -14.85 13.69 1.92
C THR A 115 -15.59 13.23 3.18
N VAL A 116 -15.01 13.45 4.37
CA VAL A 116 -15.55 12.93 5.63
C VAL A 116 -16.99 13.38 5.88
N ALA A 117 -17.33 14.62 5.52
CA ALA A 117 -18.68 15.16 5.71
C ALA A 117 -19.73 14.42 4.85
N LEU A 118 -19.37 14.00 3.63
CA LEU A 118 -20.22 13.19 2.75
C LEU A 118 -20.54 11.82 3.37
N LYS A 119 -19.54 11.21 4.03
CA LYS A 119 -19.71 9.92 4.71
C LYS A 119 -20.63 10.05 5.94
N LEU A 120 -20.58 11.19 6.62
CA LEU A 120 -21.35 11.48 7.83
C LEU A 120 -22.79 11.93 7.58
N ALA A 121 -23.12 12.38 6.36
CA ALA A 121 -24.45 12.86 6.01
C ALA A 121 -25.57 11.84 6.32
N ARG A 122 -25.34 10.55 6.01
CA ARG A 122 -26.30 9.48 6.28
C ARG A 122 -26.44 9.15 7.79
N PRO A 123 -25.35 8.86 8.52
CA PRO A 123 -25.42 8.62 9.97
C PRO A 123 -26.07 9.76 10.75
N LEU A 124 -25.73 11.00 10.41
CA LEU A 124 -26.16 12.18 11.16
C LEU A 124 -27.49 12.77 10.67
N ARG A 125 -28.03 12.26 9.55
CA ARG A 125 -29.24 12.77 8.87
C ARG A 125 -29.20 14.30 8.67
N LYS A 126 -28.02 14.81 8.31
CA LYS A 126 -27.73 16.23 8.11
C LYS A 126 -27.18 16.46 6.72
N SER A 127 -27.29 17.70 6.23
CA SER A 127 -26.67 18.04 4.96
C SER A 127 -25.14 17.93 5.09
N PRO A 128 -24.43 17.35 4.10
CA PRO A 128 -22.98 17.24 4.19
C PRO A 128 -22.29 18.61 4.22
N ARG A 129 -22.92 19.65 3.65
CA ARG A 129 -22.44 21.02 3.73
C ARG A 129 -22.48 21.57 5.16
N GLU A 130 -23.58 21.35 5.90
CA GLU A 130 -23.64 21.71 7.33
C GLU A 130 -22.54 21.00 8.12
N ILE A 131 -22.37 19.69 7.91
CA ILE A 131 -21.34 18.91 8.63
C ILE A 131 -19.94 19.44 8.31
N ALA A 132 -19.67 19.74 7.04
CA ALA A 132 -18.40 20.29 6.62
C ALA A 132 -18.12 21.66 7.26
N GLU A 133 -19.13 22.52 7.39
CA GLU A 133 -18.99 23.84 8.02
C GLU A 133 -18.75 23.73 9.54
N GLU A 134 -19.40 22.80 10.22
CA GLU A 134 -19.15 22.51 11.64
C GLU A 134 -17.73 22.01 11.90
N ILE A 135 -17.19 21.22 10.96
CA ILE A 135 -15.81 20.75 11.03
C ILE A 135 -14.86 21.92 10.73
N ARG A 136 -15.08 22.64 9.62
CA ARG A 136 -14.26 23.79 9.18
C ARG A 136 -14.11 24.83 10.29
N SER A 137 -15.21 25.24 10.93
CA SER A 137 -15.20 26.24 12.02
C SER A 137 -14.42 25.79 13.26
N ARG A 138 -14.13 24.50 13.40
CA ARG A 138 -13.38 23.91 14.52
C ARG A 138 -11.98 23.46 14.15
N VAL A 139 -11.57 23.57 12.89
CA VAL A 139 -10.16 23.35 12.51
C VAL A 139 -9.37 24.56 12.96
N ALA A 140 -8.35 24.34 13.78
CA ALA A 140 -7.42 25.39 14.14
C ALA A 140 -6.57 25.75 12.90
N THR A 141 -6.55 27.03 12.54
CA THR A 141 -5.57 27.57 11.58
C THR A 141 -4.30 27.97 12.33
N GLY A 142 -3.17 27.97 11.64
CA GLY A 142 -1.84 28.04 12.26
C GLY A 142 -1.14 26.68 12.29
N ASP A 143 0.14 26.67 12.64
CA ASP A 143 0.99 25.47 12.74
C ASP A 143 0.93 24.53 11.51
N GLY A 144 0.83 25.08 10.31
CA GLY A 144 0.87 24.34 9.05
C GLY A 144 -0.39 24.40 8.20
N ILE A 145 -1.52 24.85 8.75
CA ILE A 145 -2.76 25.09 7.99
C ILE A 145 -2.98 26.59 7.82
N ALA A 146 -3.00 27.06 6.57
CA ALA A 146 -3.30 28.45 6.24
C ALA A 146 -4.81 28.72 6.17
N ALA A 147 -5.55 27.84 5.49
CA ALA A 147 -6.98 28.03 5.28
C ALA A 147 -7.72 26.70 5.13
N VAL A 148 -9.01 26.71 5.50
CA VAL A 148 -9.95 25.61 5.28
C VAL A 148 -11.22 26.17 4.67
N GLU A 149 -11.64 25.59 3.56
CA GLU A 149 -12.79 26.01 2.77
C GLU A 149 -13.73 24.83 2.53
N VAL A 150 -15.04 25.11 2.48
CA VAL A 150 -16.06 24.11 2.15
C VAL A 150 -16.53 24.33 0.71
N ALA A 151 -16.28 23.35 -0.15
CA ALA A 151 -16.66 23.42 -1.56
C ALA A 151 -17.91 22.59 -1.85
N GLY A 152 -18.76 23.13 -2.73
CA GLY A 152 -19.92 22.47 -3.32
C GLY A 152 -20.79 21.73 -2.31
N HIS A 153 -20.75 20.40 -2.39
CA HIS A 153 -21.65 19.46 -1.72
C HIS A 153 -21.19 19.05 -0.31
N GLY A 154 -20.05 19.57 0.18
CA GLY A 154 -19.46 19.19 1.47
C GLY A 154 -18.06 18.59 1.37
N PHE A 155 -17.26 19.02 0.39
CA PHE A 155 -15.82 18.76 0.41
C PHE A 155 -15.14 19.76 1.34
N ILE A 156 -14.24 19.26 2.18
CA ILE A 156 -13.40 20.10 3.05
C ILE A 156 -12.04 20.22 2.37
N ASN A 157 -11.76 21.40 1.84
CA ASN A 157 -10.53 21.75 1.15
C ASN A 157 -9.59 22.47 2.13
N VAL A 158 -8.31 22.10 2.13
CA VAL A 158 -7.31 22.59 3.07
C VAL A 158 -6.11 23.11 2.29
N ARG A 159 -5.71 24.34 2.60
CA ARG A 159 -4.50 24.98 2.09
C ARG A 159 -3.46 25.04 3.19
N LEU A 160 -2.26 24.59 2.89
CA LEU A 160 -1.14 24.60 3.82
C LEU A 160 -0.48 25.97 3.87
N ASP A 161 0.12 26.25 5.02
CA ASP A 161 0.95 27.42 5.20
C ASP A 161 2.30 27.23 4.49
N THR A 162 2.60 28.13 3.54
CA THR A 162 3.82 28.07 2.73
C THR A 162 5.08 28.28 3.57
N SER A 163 5.02 29.12 4.61
CA SER A 163 6.15 29.34 5.51
C SER A 163 6.44 28.10 6.36
N TRP A 164 5.39 27.41 6.80
CA TRP A 164 5.52 26.15 7.52
C TRP A 164 6.11 25.07 6.62
N LEU A 165 5.61 24.95 5.38
CA LEU A 165 6.15 24.01 4.39
C LEU A 165 7.64 24.27 4.10
N ALA A 166 8.04 25.54 3.99
CA ALA A 166 9.45 25.89 3.78
C ALA A 166 10.32 25.43 4.94
N ARG A 167 9.88 25.60 6.20
CA ARG A 167 10.61 25.11 7.39
C ARG A 167 10.78 23.59 7.41
N GLN A 168 9.84 22.83 6.82
CA GLN A 168 9.99 21.38 6.72
C GLN A 168 11.19 20.96 5.85
N VAL A 169 11.63 21.82 4.91
CA VAL A 169 12.84 21.54 4.12
C VAL A 169 14.08 21.56 5.01
N ASP A 170 14.16 22.49 5.95
CA ASP A 170 15.28 22.57 6.89
C ASP A 170 15.35 21.33 7.78
N ASP A 171 14.20 20.82 8.23
CA ASP A 171 14.10 19.57 8.99
C ASP A 171 14.56 18.36 8.15
N ILE A 172 14.17 18.30 6.87
CA ILE A 172 14.59 17.24 5.93
C ILE A 172 16.10 17.27 5.73
N VAL A 173 16.67 18.45 5.46
CA VAL A 173 18.11 18.62 5.25
C VAL A 173 18.88 18.26 6.53
N SER A 174 18.38 18.68 7.69
CA SER A 174 18.99 18.36 8.99
C SER A 174 18.93 16.88 9.32
N ALA A 175 17.88 16.16 8.90
CA ALA A 175 17.74 14.73 9.07
C ALA A 175 18.64 13.90 8.13
N GLY A 176 19.07 14.47 6.99
CA GLY A 176 20.00 13.84 6.05
C GLY A 176 19.53 12.44 5.59
N THR A 177 20.43 11.46 5.66
CA THR A 177 20.14 10.07 5.26
C THR A 177 19.17 9.33 6.18
N ASP A 178 18.86 9.91 7.35
CA ASP A 178 17.89 9.35 8.29
C ASP A 178 16.48 9.92 8.09
N PHE A 179 16.28 10.83 7.14
CA PHE A 179 14.96 11.31 6.79
C PHE A 179 14.05 10.16 6.34
N GLY A 180 12.86 10.06 6.96
CA GLY A 180 11.91 8.97 6.71
C GLY A 180 12.20 7.66 7.45
N ARG A 181 13.26 7.60 8.29
CA ARG A 181 13.52 6.44 9.15
C ARG A 181 12.41 6.29 10.18
N LEU A 182 11.93 5.06 10.37
CA LEU A 182 10.85 4.74 11.30
C LEU A 182 11.34 3.78 12.37
N ASP A 183 10.72 3.82 13.56
CA ASP A 183 10.93 2.83 14.62
C ASP A 183 9.73 1.86 14.71
N ALA A 184 8.87 1.82 13.68
CA ALA A 184 7.61 1.05 13.68
C ALA A 184 7.83 -0.47 13.83
N LEU A 185 8.99 -0.98 13.41
CA LEU A 185 9.37 -2.38 13.54
C LEU A 185 10.48 -2.61 14.57
N LYS A 186 10.70 -1.64 15.46
CA LYS A 186 11.72 -1.77 16.52
C LYS A 186 11.47 -3.01 17.37
N GLY A 187 12.53 -3.79 17.59
CA GLY A 187 12.48 -5.06 18.33
C GLY A 187 12.00 -6.26 17.51
N GLN A 188 11.57 -6.06 16.26
CA GLN A 188 11.21 -7.17 15.37
C GLN A 188 12.45 -7.75 14.69
N ARG A 189 12.56 -9.09 14.66
CA ARG A 189 13.57 -9.82 13.88
C ARG A 189 12.91 -10.38 12.62
N ILE A 190 13.38 -9.96 11.45
CA ILE A 190 12.76 -10.32 10.18
C ILE A 190 13.80 -10.95 9.25
N GLN A 191 13.58 -12.21 8.87
CA GLN A 191 14.38 -12.88 7.86
C GLN A 191 13.74 -12.68 6.48
N VAL A 192 14.50 -12.11 5.55
CA VAL A 192 14.08 -11.90 4.17
C VAL A 192 14.76 -12.93 3.28
N GLU A 193 13.99 -13.89 2.80
CA GLU A 193 14.47 -14.91 1.87
C GLU A 193 14.10 -14.52 0.44
N PHE A 194 15.10 -14.42 -0.43
CA PHE A 194 14.91 -14.06 -1.83
C PHE A 194 15.93 -14.77 -2.71
N VAL A 195 15.59 -14.91 -4.00
CA VAL A 195 16.32 -15.74 -4.97
C VAL A 195 16.41 -17.18 -4.50
N SER A 196 15.43 -17.99 -4.92
CA SER A 196 15.53 -19.45 -4.79
C SER A 196 15.98 -20.03 -6.11
N ALA A 197 17.25 -19.82 -6.43
CA ALA A 197 17.87 -20.46 -7.59
C ALA A 197 18.23 -21.90 -7.21
N ASN A 198 17.96 -22.83 -8.13
CA ASN A 198 18.57 -24.16 -8.07
C ASN A 198 20.09 -23.98 -8.30
N PRO A 199 20.96 -24.43 -7.38
CA PRO A 199 22.41 -24.24 -7.48
C PRO A 199 23.05 -24.93 -8.69
N THR A 200 22.31 -25.84 -9.35
CA THR A 200 22.78 -26.60 -10.52
C THR A 200 22.30 -26.05 -11.86
N GLY A 201 21.39 -25.07 -11.87
CA GLY A 201 20.86 -24.45 -13.09
C GLY A 201 21.49 -23.10 -13.40
N PRO A 202 21.48 -22.65 -14.67
CA PRO A 202 21.99 -21.33 -15.04
C PRO A 202 21.18 -20.22 -14.38
N LEU A 203 21.85 -19.15 -13.93
CA LEU A 203 21.18 -17.95 -13.45
C LEU A 203 20.40 -17.31 -14.61
N THR A 204 19.09 -17.18 -14.46
CA THR A 204 18.23 -16.58 -15.49
C THR A 204 17.93 -15.12 -15.17
N LEU A 205 17.40 -14.39 -16.15
CA LEU A 205 16.84 -13.04 -15.95
C LEU A 205 15.77 -12.99 -14.85
N GLY A 206 15.07 -14.10 -14.58
CA GLY A 206 14.14 -14.22 -13.47
C GLY A 206 14.82 -14.05 -12.11
N ASN A 207 16.03 -14.60 -11.93
CA ASN A 207 16.81 -14.45 -10.71
C ASN A 207 17.34 -13.02 -10.54
N ALA A 208 17.77 -12.40 -11.65
CA ALA A 208 18.26 -11.03 -11.66
C ALA A 208 17.19 -9.99 -11.24
N ARG A 209 15.90 -10.31 -11.40
CA ARG A 209 14.80 -9.46 -10.93
C ARG A 209 14.53 -9.58 -9.43
N VAL A 210 14.61 -10.80 -8.89
CA VAL A 210 14.20 -11.10 -7.50
C VAL A 210 15.30 -10.73 -6.50
N GLY A 211 16.57 -10.78 -6.91
CA GLY A 211 17.71 -10.38 -6.09
C GLY A 211 17.61 -8.94 -5.57
N PRO A 212 17.64 -7.94 -6.46
CA PRO A 212 17.54 -6.53 -6.06
C PRO A 212 16.25 -6.19 -5.30
N LEU A 213 15.13 -6.84 -5.64
CA LEU A 213 13.86 -6.61 -4.93
C LEU A 213 13.94 -7.05 -3.46
N GLY A 214 14.55 -8.20 -3.20
CA GLY A 214 14.74 -8.70 -1.84
C GLY A 214 15.72 -7.86 -1.03
N ASP A 215 16.77 -7.35 -1.68
CA ASP A 215 17.75 -6.45 -1.07
C ASP A 215 17.12 -5.09 -0.69
N VAL A 216 16.37 -4.48 -1.60
CA VAL A 216 15.61 -3.24 -1.34
C VAL A 216 14.59 -3.45 -0.22
N LEU A 217 13.88 -4.59 -0.21
CA LEU A 217 12.93 -4.90 0.86
C LEU A 217 13.61 -5.06 2.21
N SER A 218 14.74 -5.78 2.27
CA SER A 218 15.53 -5.95 3.49
C SER A 218 16.04 -4.60 4.03
N SER A 219 16.53 -3.74 3.12
CA SER A 219 16.99 -2.40 3.45
C SER A 219 15.86 -1.52 3.97
N LEU A 220 14.68 -1.55 3.35
CA LEU A 220 13.51 -0.79 3.80
C LEU A 220 13.02 -1.25 5.19
N LEU A 221 13.00 -2.56 5.44
CA LEU A 221 12.59 -3.12 6.73
C LEU A 221 13.58 -2.74 7.84
N ALA A 222 14.88 -2.75 7.55
CA ALA A 222 15.91 -2.27 8.47
C ALA A 222 15.78 -0.75 8.72
N PHE A 223 15.49 0.02 7.67
CA PHE A 223 15.23 1.46 7.77
C PHE A 223 13.95 1.78 8.55
N ALA A 224 13.01 0.84 8.65
CA ALA A 224 11.82 0.91 9.51
C ALA A 224 12.05 0.38 10.94
N GLY A 225 13.30 0.08 11.32
CA GLY A 225 13.72 -0.25 12.68
C GLY A 225 13.79 -1.75 13.00
N ALA A 226 13.55 -2.64 12.04
CA ALA A 226 13.69 -4.08 12.26
C ALA A 226 15.17 -4.53 12.26
N SER A 227 15.47 -5.60 13.00
CA SER A 227 16.71 -6.35 12.83
C SER A 227 16.52 -7.32 11.66
N THR A 228 17.09 -7.02 10.49
CA THR A 228 16.92 -7.86 9.29
C THR A 228 18.08 -8.80 9.07
N THR A 229 17.77 -10.00 8.58
CA THR A 229 18.76 -10.93 8.03
C THR A 229 18.31 -11.33 6.64
N SER A 230 19.14 -11.09 5.62
CA SER A 230 18.89 -11.55 4.25
C SER A 230 19.52 -12.92 4.04
N ARG A 231 18.79 -13.84 3.38
CA ARG A 231 19.32 -15.16 2.99
C ARG A 231 18.88 -15.52 1.58
N THR A 232 19.83 -15.97 0.77
CA THR A 232 19.54 -16.58 -0.53
C THR A 232 19.14 -18.03 -0.33
N ALA A 233 17.93 -18.39 -0.74
CA ALA A 233 17.34 -19.71 -0.48
C ALA A 233 17.79 -20.74 -1.53
N VAL A 234 18.95 -21.35 -1.35
CA VAL A 234 19.42 -22.42 -2.23
C VAL A 234 18.58 -23.67 -2.01
N ARG A 235 17.77 -24.08 -2.99
CA ARG A 235 17.09 -25.38 -2.96
C ARG A 235 18.14 -26.47 -3.17
N ARG A 236 18.41 -27.27 -2.13
CA ARG A 236 19.17 -28.51 -2.26
C ARG A 236 18.31 -29.61 -2.89
#